data_AF-A0A7Y4U0T9-F1
#
_entry.id   AF-A0A7Y4U0T9-F1
#
_cell.length_a   1.000
_cell.length_b   1.000
_cell.length_c   1.000
_cell.angle_alpha   90.00
_cell.angle_beta   90.00
_cell.angle_gamma   90.00
#
_symmetry.space_group_name_H-M   'P 1'
#
loop_
_entity.id
_entity.type
_entity.pdbx_description
1 polymer ?
#
loop_
_entity_poly.entity_id
_entity_poly.type
_entity_poly.pdbx_seq_one_letter_code
_entity_poly.pdbx_strand_id
1 'polypeptide(L)'
;MRIMTLKIFLVFIVTASIRCKQFNCDKIPDSFSSYQEAINRIRSSSFKMIDSILVPEGNVMKSAAYYSCDKQSGYFFYRRKGGSEYFLSQVPIKLWQSFKKSDFKDDFFDNSIKDKYTSVKISVIVE
;
A
#
# COMPACT_ATOMS: atom_id res chain seq x y z
N MET A 1 19.09 55.99 -4.08
CA MET A 1 18.93 54.66 -3.45
C MET A 1 17.62 54.06 -3.91
N ARG A 2 17.67 52.86 -4.49
CA ARG A 2 16.64 52.19 -5.29
C ARG A 2 15.42 51.80 -4.43
N ILE A 3 14.22 52.20 -4.85
CA ILE A 3 12.95 51.63 -4.35
C ILE A 3 12.26 50.94 -5.54
N MET A 4 12.92 49.92 -6.07
CA MET A 4 12.40 49.04 -7.11
C MET A 4 12.62 47.60 -6.66
N THR A 5 12.11 47.24 -5.47
CA THR A 5 12.28 45.87 -4.93
C THR A 5 11.11 45.39 -4.07
N LEU A 6 10.05 46.17 -3.85
CA LEU A 6 8.97 45.76 -2.95
C LEU A 6 7.84 44.95 -3.64
N LYS A 7 7.75 44.97 -4.97
CA LYS A 7 6.69 44.24 -5.71
C LYS A 7 7.11 42.88 -6.26
N ILE A 8 8.40 42.53 -6.21
CA ILE A 8 8.92 41.30 -6.82
C ILE A 8 8.95 40.13 -5.83
N PHE A 9 8.94 40.39 -4.52
CA PHE A 9 9.04 39.33 -3.51
C PHE A 9 7.72 38.59 -3.24
N LEU A 10 6.59 39.15 -3.67
CA LEU A 10 5.24 38.56 -3.45
C LEU A 10 4.78 37.65 -4.60
N VAL A 11 5.61 37.46 -5.64
CA VAL A 11 5.30 36.62 -6.81
C VAL A 11 5.90 35.22 -6.69
N PHE A 12 6.73 34.96 -5.67
CA PHE A 12 7.30 33.62 -5.44
C PHE A 12 6.37 32.65 -4.68
N ILE A 13 5.14 33.08 -4.38
CA ILE A 13 4.07 32.26 -3.78
C ILE A 13 3.11 31.74 -4.88
N VAL A 14 3.47 31.90 -6.16
CA VAL A 14 2.82 31.17 -7.27
C VAL A 14 3.33 29.74 -7.28
N THR A 15 2.83 28.98 -6.31
CA THR A 15 2.15 27.71 -6.57
C THR A 15 2.80 26.84 -7.64
N ALA A 16 4.00 26.32 -7.37
CA ALA A 16 4.31 24.97 -7.78
C ALA A 16 3.42 24.02 -6.95
N SER A 17 2.11 24.05 -7.23
CA SER A 17 1.18 23.01 -6.83
C SER A 17 1.60 21.79 -7.63
N ILE A 18 2.58 21.05 -7.11
CA ILE A 18 2.95 19.73 -7.58
C ILE A 18 1.66 18.93 -7.48
N ARG A 19 0.91 18.85 -8.59
CA ARG A 19 -0.25 17.96 -8.68
C ARG A 19 0.35 16.56 -8.66
N CYS A 20 0.51 16.02 -7.47
CA CYS A 20 0.69 14.59 -7.30
C CYS A 20 -0.54 13.97 -7.97
N LYS A 21 -0.36 13.41 -9.18
CA LYS A 21 -1.43 12.70 -9.89
C LYS A 21 -1.65 11.41 -9.10
N GLN A 22 -2.41 11.52 -8.01
CA GLN A 22 -2.81 10.35 -7.26
C GLN A 22 -3.78 9.56 -8.13
N PHE A 23 -3.42 8.31 -8.42
CA PHE A 23 -4.26 7.46 -9.24
C PHE A 23 -5.45 7.01 -8.40
N ASN A 24 -6.67 7.24 -8.86
CA ASN A 24 -7.82 6.61 -8.21
C ASN A 24 -7.66 5.11 -8.36
N CYS A 25 -7.79 4.38 -7.26
CA CYS A 25 -7.53 2.95 -7.28
C CYS A 25 -8.54 2.17 -8.15
N ASP A 26 -9.68 2.79 -8.49
CA ASP A 26 -10.65 2.32 -9.50
C ASP A 26 -10.06 2.24 -10.94
N LYS A 27 -8.85 2.77 -11.16
CA LYS A 27 -8.10 2.71 -12.43
C LYS A 27 -6.90 1.77 -12.39
N ILE A 28 -6.76 0.96 -11.34
CA ILE A 28 -5.72 -0.06 -11.29
C ILE A 28 -6.17 -1.21 -12.22
N PRO A 29 -5.33 -1.60 -13.20
CA PRO A 29 -5.68 -2.70 -14.08
C PRO A 29 -5.70 -4.03 -13.32
N ASP A 30 -6.51 -4.97 -13.79
CA ASP A 30 -6.62 -6.31 -13.20
C ASP A 30 -5.35 -7.16 -13.39
N SER A 31 -4.48 -6.75 -14.31
CA SER A 31 -3.20 -7.38 -14.60
C SER A 31 -2.11 -6.33 -14.85
N PHE A 32 -0.87 -6.72 -14.62
CA PHE A 32 0.30 -5.84 -14.78
C PHE A 32 1.34 -6.50 -15.68
N SER A 33 2.04 -5.68 -16.47
CA SER A 33 3.11 -6.16 -17.35
C SER A 33 4.35 -6.58 -16.57
N SER A 34 4.54 -5.99 -15.39
CA SER A 34 5.65 -6.30 -14.51
C SER A 34 5.28 -6.11 -13.05
N TYR A 35 6.04 -6.80 -12.21
CA TYR A 35 5.99 -6.70 -10.77
C TYR A 35 6.20 -5.25 -10.26
N GLN A 36 7.16 -4.51 -10.83
CA GLN A 36 7.44 -3.12 -10.44
C GLN A 36 6.30 -2.18 -10.85
N GLU A 37 5.67 -2.43 -11.99
CA GLU A 37 4.49 -1.67 -12.40
C GLU A 37 3.35 -1.85 -11.39
N ALA A 38 3.05 -3.08 -10.99
CA ALA A 38 2.00 -3.40 -10.02
C ALA A 38 2.14 -2.58 -8.74
N ILE A 39 3.35 -2.55 -8.19
CA ILE A 39 3.60 -1.87 -6.91
C ILE A 39 3.59 -0.37 -7.05
N ASN A 40 4.21 0.17 -8.11
CA ASN A 40 4.20 1.60 -8.35
C ASN A 40 2.75 2.10 -8.51
N ARG A 41 1.90 1.32 -9.18
CA ARG A 41 0.46 1.62 -9.31
C ARG A 41 -0.27 1.54 -7.99
N ILE A 42 -0.12 0.45 -7.24
CA ILE A 42 -0.79 0.27 -5.94
C ILE A 42 -0.36 1.38 -4.96
N ARG A 43 0.95 1.61 -4.79
CA ARG A 43 1.46 2.61 -3.81
C ARG A 43 1.12 4.05 -4.17
N SER A 44 1.02 4.39 -5.46
CA SER A 44 0.65 5.74 -5.91
C SER A 44 -0.87 5.97 -5.96
N SER A 45 -1.67 4.97 -5.59
CA SER A 45 -3.12 5.06 -5.67
C SER A 45 -3.78 5.57 -4.38
N SER A 46 -4.87 6.33 -4.52
CA SER A 46 -5.79 6.67 -3.44
C SER A 46 -6.78 5.52 -3.22
N PHE A 47 -6.76 4.92 -2.04
CA PHE A 47 -7.72 3.89 -1.65
C PHE A 47 -8.84 4.46 -0.79
N LYS A 48 -10.05 3.92 -0.95
CA LYS A 48 -11.22 4.32 -0.13
C LYS A 48 -11.15 3.71 1.29
N MET A 49 -10.39 2.63 1.45
CA MET A 49 -10.12 1.99 2.73
C MET A 49 -8.64 1.61 2.81
N ILE A 50 -8.01 2.02 3.90
CA ILE A 50 -6.65 1.64 4.28
C ILE A 50 -6.69 1.24 5.74
N ASP A 51 -6.09 0.11 6.06
CA ASP A 51 -6.02 -0.40 7.42
C ASP A 51 -4.71 -1.18 7.61
N SER A 52 -4.14 -1.19 8.81
CA SER A 52 -2.84 -1.81 9.05
C SER A 52 -2.68 -2.26 10.49
N ILE A 53 -1.88 -3.32 10.68
CA ILE A 53 -1.50 -3.81 12.00
C ILE A 53 0.00 -4.09 12.06
N LEU A 54 0.57 -3.88 13.23
CA LEU A 54 1.80 -4.56 13.62
C LEU A 54 1.44 -5.97 14.10
N VAL A 55 2.29 -6.92 13.78
CA VAL A 55 2.13 -8.31 14.20
C VAL A 55 3.08 -8.56 15.39
N PRO A 56 2.64 -9.25 16.46
CA PRO A 56 3.48 -9.51 17.63
C PRO A 56 4.80 -10.23 17.29
N GLU A 57 5.84 -9.98 18.09
CA GLU A 57 7.19 -10.49 17.87
C GLU A 57 7.33 -12.01 17.84
N GLY A 58 6.32 -12.81 18.19
CA GLY A 58 6.37 -14.27 18.03
C GLY A 58 6.23 -14.74 16.58
N ASN A 59 5.71 -13.91 15.68
CA ASN A 59 5.33 -14.30 14.33
C ASN A 59 6.45 -14.07 13.29
N VAL A 60 6.43 -14.79 12.18
CA VAL A 60 7.25 -14.58 10.98
C VAL A 60 6.88 -13.26 10.29
N MET A 61 5.58 -12.95 10.26
CA MET A 61 5.08 -11.67 9.78
C MET A 61 5.39 -10.57 10.80
N LYS A 62 5.89 -9.42 10.31
CA LYS A 62 6.18 -8.22 11.12
C LYS A 62 5.03 -7.21 11.08
N SER A 63 4.43 -7.03 9.91
CA SER A 63 3.30 -6.12 9.73
C SER A 63 2.43 -6.55 8.55
N ALA A 64 1.18 -6.13 8.59
CA ALA A 64 0.24 -6.31 7.49
C ALA A 64 -0.58 -5.04 7.26
N ALA A 65 -0.98 -4.80 6.02
CA ALA A 65 -1.89 -3.73 5.65
C ALA A 65 -2.91 -4.21 4.61
N TYR A 66 -4.02 -3.53 4.54
CA TYR A 66 -5.11 -3.81 3.62
C TYR A 66 -5.56 -2.54 2.92
N TYR A 67 -5.69 -2.63 1.60
CA TYR A 67 -6.04 -1.51 0.73
C TYR A 67 -7.22 -1.91 -0.14
N SER A 68 -8.33 -1.17 -0.10
CA SER A 68 -9.53 -1.49 -0.89
C SER A 68 -10.15 -0.25 -1.54
N CYS A 69 -10.64 -0.45 -2.76
CA CYS A 69 -11.33 0.54 -3.58
C CYS A 69 -12.84 0.55 -3.38
N ASP A 70 -13.41 -0.60 -3.09
CA ASP A 70 -14.85 -0.85 -3.07
C ASP A 70 -15.37 -1.28 -1.68
N LYS A 71 -14.46 -1.47 -0.72
CA LYS A 71 -14.72 -1.98 0.64
C LYS A 71 -15.24 -3.43 0.67
N GLN A 72 -15.09 -4.19 -0.41
CA GLN A 72 -15.50 -5.60 -0.51
C GLN A 72 -14.30 -6.53 -0.67
N SER A 73 -13.40 -6.23 -1.61
CA SER A 73 -12.12 -6.92 -1.80
C SER A 73 -10.98 -5.92 -1.99
N GLY A 74 -9.75 -6.40 -1.95
CA GLY A 74 -8.60 -5.50 -1.97
C GLY A 74 -7.27 -6.19 -1.98
N TYR A 75 -6.23 -5.38 -1.76
CA TYR A 75 -4.86 -5.83 -1.66
C TYR A 75 -4.49 -6.10 -0.22
N PHE A 76 -4.03 -7.32 0.06
CA PHE A 76 -3.40 -7.68 1.33
C PHE A 76 -1.89 -7.54 1.18
N PHE A 77 -1.32 -6.60 1.91
CA PHE A 77 0.12 -6.38 1.98
C PHE A 77 0.67 -6.97 3.26
N TYR A 78 1.83 -7.64 3.20
CA TYR A 78 2.55 -8.02 4.41
C TYR A 78 4.05 -7.93 4.26
N ARG A 79 4.70 -7.64 5.38
CA ARG A 79 6.17 -7.62 5.52
C ARG A 79 6.60 -8.71 6.48
N ARG A 80 7.56 -9.52 6.08
CA ARG A 80 8.22 -10.50 6.95
C ARG A 80 9.35 -9.84 7.74
N LYS A 81 9.74 -10.41 8.88
CA LYS A 81 10.86 -9.91 9.68
C LYS A 81 12.18 -9.79 8.91
N GLY A 82 12.42 -10.67 7.93
CA GLY A 82 13.59 -10.61 7.03
C GLY A 82 13.51 -9.55 5.93
N GLY A 83 12.55 -8.62 5.98
CA GLY A 83 12.46 -7.49 5.05
C GLY A 83 11.71 -7.77 3.75
N SER A 84 11.46 -9.03 3.40
CA SER A 84 10.63 -9.37 2.23
C SER A 84 9.21 -8.87 2.43
N GLU A 85 8.66 -8.21 1.42
CA GLU A 85 7.27 -7.76 1.41
C GLU A 85 6.49 -8.50 0.31
N TYR A 86 5.18 -8.50 0.39
CA TYR A 86 4.33 -9.20 -0.56
C TYR A 86 3.01 -8.46 -0.70
N PHE A 87 2.43 -8.50 -1.91
CA PHE A 87 1.06 -8.09 -2.17
C PHE A 87 0.26 -9.28 -2.68
N LEU A 88 -0.93 -9.47 -2.13
CA LEU A 88 -1.95 -10.40 -2.61
C LEU A 88 -3.13 -9.58 -3.11
N SER A 89 -3.64 -9.84 -4.30
CA SER A 89 -4.82 -9.16 -4.85
C SER A 89 -6.11 -9.94 -4.59
N GLN A 90 -7.25 -9.25 -4.72
CA GLN A 90 -8.60 -9.84 -4.61
C GLN A 90 -8.91 -10.51 -3.27
N VAL A 91 -8.25 -10.10 -2.19
CA VAL A 91 -8.50 -10.65 -0.84
C VAL A 91 -9.78 -10.03 -0.28
N PRO A 92 -10.80 -10.81 0.08
CA PRO A 92 -12.04 -10.29 0.67
C PRO A 92 -11.79 -9.59 2.01
N ILE A 93 -12.52 -8.50 2.26
CA ILE A 93 -12.43 -7.73 3.50
C ILE A 93 -12.71 -8.57 4.75
N LYS A 94 -13.57 -9.58 4.65
CA LYS A 94 -13.87 -10.50 5.75
C LYS A 94 -12.63 -11.27 6.21
N LEU A 95 -11.75 -11.68 5.28
CA LEU A 95 -10.50 -12.35 5.64
C LEU A 95 -9.52 -11.40 6.33
N TRP A 96 -9.46 -10.13 5.89
CA TRP A 96 -8.68 -9.10 6.59
C TRP A 96 -9.17 -8.92 8.03
N GLN A 97 -10.48 -8.79 8.23
CA GLN A 97 -11.08 -8.62 9.55
C GLN A 97 -10.83 -9.84 10.46
N SER A 98 -10.97 -11.05 9.92
CA SER A 98 -10.68 -12.30 10.65
C SER A 98 -9.19 -12.41 11.00
N PHE A 99 -8.29 -12.11 10.05
CA PHE A 99 -6.85 -12.08 10.30
C PHE A 99 -6.50 -11.12 11.44
N LYS A 100 -7.05 -9.90 11.43
CA LYS A 100 -6.83 -8.92 12.51
C LYS A 100 -7.31 -9.41 13.88
N LYS A 101 -8.35 -10.24 13.94
CA LYS A 101 -8.90 -10.79 15.19
C LYS A 101 -8.25 -12.09 15.64
N SER A 102 -7.55 -12.81 14.76
CA SER A 102 -6.89 -14.08 15.11
C SER A 102 -5.74 -13.86 16.10
N ASP A 103 -5.65 -14.65 17.16
CA ASP A 103 -4.48 -14.63 18.04
C ASP A 103 -3.24 -15.26 17.35
N PHE A 104 -3.49 -16.18 16.41
CA PHE A 104 -2.47 -16.88 15.63
C PHE A 104 -2.41 -16.29 14.22
N LYS A 105 -1.54 -15.29 14.00
CA LYS A 105 -1.50 -14.54 12.73
C LYS A 105 -0.94 -15.36 11.58
N ASP A 106 0.21 -15.99 11.80
CA ASP A 106 0.87 -16.77 10.77
C ASP A 106 0.03 -17.99 10.38
N ASP A 107 -0.51 -18.73 11.36
CA ASP A 107 -1.36 -19.90 11.10
C ASP A 107 -2.63 -19.51 10.33
N PHE A 108 -3.28 -18.40 10.70
CA PHE A 108 -4.44 -17.92 9.95
C PHE A 108 -4.05 -17.58 8.51
N PHE A 109 -2.93 -16.86 8.34
CA PHE A 109 -2.45 -16.45 7.04
C PHE A 109 -2.14 -17.66 6.13
N ASP A 110 -1.39 -18.64 6.64
CA ASP A 110 -1.01 -19.84 5.89
C ASP A 110 -2.25 -20.67 5.50
N ASN A 111 -3.21 -20.85 6.41
CA ASN A 111 -4.40 -21.69 6.14
C ASN A 111 -5.50 -20.99 5.32
N SER A 112 -5.61 -19.67 5.42
CA SER A 112 -6.75 -18.92 4.90
C SER A 112 -6.43 -18.00 3.73
N ILE A 113 -5.17 -17.60 3.55
CA ILE A 113 -4.79 -16.53 2.62
C ILE A 113 -3.70 -16.96 1.64
N LYS A 114 -2.53 -17.40 2.12
CA LYS A 114 -1.27 -17.49 1.36
C LYS A 114 -1.37 -18.09 -0.05
N ASP A 115 -2.01 -19.24 -0.19
CA ASP A 115 -2.04 -20.00 -1.46
C ASP A 115 -3.39 -19.91 -2.18
N LYS A 116 -4.33 -19.10 -1.67
CA LYS A 116 -5.67 -18.90 -2.25
C LYS A 116 -5.77 -17.67 -3.15
N TYR A 117 -4.76 -16.81 -3.13
CA TYR A 117 -4.75 -15.54 -3.85
C TYR A 117 -3.43 -15.37 -4.60
N THR A 118 -3.48 -14.70 -5.74
CA THR A 118 -2.28 -14.42 -6.54
C THR A 118 -1.34 -13.53 -5.75
N SER A 119 -0.14 -14.05 -5.49
CA SER A 119 0.90 -13.35 -4.73
C SER A 119 1.96 -12.73 -5.63
N VAL A 120 2.44 -11.57 -5.21
CA VAL A 120 3.45 -10.77 -5.90
C VAL A 120 4.53 -10.44 -4.86
N LYS A 121 5.69 -11.13 -4.92
CA LYS A 121 6.78 -11.03 -3.94
C LYS A 121 7.68 -9.82 -4.18
N ILE A 122 7.89 -9.03 -3.13
CA ILE A 122 8.81 -7.90 -3.08
C ILE A 122 10.13 -8.25 -2.43
N SER A 123 11.18 -8.20 -3.24
CA SER A 123 12.55 -8.05 -2.77
C SER A 123 12.80 -6.56 -2.56
N VAL A 124 12.87 -6.12 -1.31
CA VAL A 124 13.40 -4.79 -0.98
C VAL A 124 14.92 -4.93 -1.00
N ILE A 125 15.59 -4.25 -1.94
CA ILE A 125 17.03 -3.99 -1.82
C ILE A 125 17.13 -2.91 -0.76
N VAL A 126 17.45 -3.31 0.47
CA VAL A 126 17.78 -2.36 1.53
C VAL A 126 19.23 -1.96 1.26
N GLU A 127 19.43 -0.75 0.73
CA GLU A 127 20.74 -0.08 0.80
C GLU A 127 21.07 0.27 2.25
#